data_AF-A0A925H9Q6-F1
#
_entry.id   AF-A0A925H9Q6-F1
#
_cell.length_a   1.000
_cell.length_b   1.000
_cell.length_c   1.000
_cell.angle_alpha   90.00
_cell.angle_beta   90.00
_cell.angle_gamma   90.00
#
_symmetry.space_group_name_H-M   'P 1'
#
loop_
_entity.id
_entity.type
_entity.pdbx_description
1 polymer ?
#
loop_
_entity_poly.entity_id
_entity_poly.type
_entity_poly.pdbx_seq_one_letter_code
_entity_poly.pdbx_strand_id
1 'polypeptide(L)'
;MSERSKLFAACLALAAACYLFAGARAGGASVQSKDTAAGQARALTAQERRGKSIYTRGVSASGGEVTATIGELDVPGSTMACAGCHGARGEGMTEGGITAGNVTWSDLTKPAGHAHSTVRRHGPFDEKTFARSMAEGVDPAGNDLLIAMPRYRMSPEDVADLVAYIKRVETDRDPGITDDTIRVGTTLPTRGPLAEAGAAMRDVLMAYFDDVNSRGGIYNRKIELRVAEMGDNASATAARARGLVEREQVFALVGGLSAGADAE
;
A
#
# COMPACT_ATOMS: atom_id res chain seq x y z
N MET A 1 61.24 -40.15 14.04
CA MET A 1 59.95 -39.88 13.37
C MET A 1 59.21 -38.84 14.20
N SER A 2 58.88 -37.73 13.55
CA SER A 2 58.76 -36.36 14.08
C SER A 2 57.46 -36.06 14.83
N GLU A 3 57.52 -35.12 15.78
CA GLU A 3 56.45 -34.55 16.64
C GLU A 3 55.21 -34.02 15.88
N ARG A 4 55.20 -34.06 14.55
CA ARG A 4 54.03 -33.71 13.72
C ARG A 4 52.92 -34.78 13.71
N SER A 5 53.18 -36.00 14.16
CA SER A 5 52.17 -37.07 14.24
C SER A 5 51.35 -37.07 15.54
N LYS A 6 51.71 -36.24 16.54
CA LYS A 6 50.97 -36.12 17.81
C LYS A 6 49.91 -35.02 17.82
N LEU A 7 49.96 -34.05 16.89
CA LEU A 7 48.94 -32.99 16.80
C LEU A 7 47.68 -33.41 16.01
N PHE A 8 47.75 -34.40 15.12
CA PHE A 8 46.58 -34.84 14.35
C PHE A 8 45.62 -35.75 15.13
N ALA A 9 46.09 -36.40 16.20
CA ALA A 9 45.27 -37.29 17.03
C ALA A 9 44.47 -36.56 18.13
N ALA A 10 44.76 -35.29 18.40
CA ALA A 10 44.06 -34.49 19.42
C ALA A 10 42.83 -33.73 18.88
N CYS A 11 42.69 -33.56 17.56
CA CYS A 11 41.55 -32.84 16.97
C CYS A 11 40.33 -33.74 16.65
N LEU A 12 40.45 -35.07 16.70
CA LEU A 12 39.32 -35.97 16.39
C LEU A 12 38.57 -36.48 17.64
N ALA A 13 39.06 -36.20 18.84
CA ALA A 13 38.47 -36.67 20.10
C ALA A 13 37.51 -35.66 20.76
N LEU A 14 37.39 -34.43 20.26
CA LEU A 14 36.42 -33.44 20.77
C LEU A 14 35.10 -33.40 19.98
N ALA A 15 34.98 -34.15 18.88
CA ALA A 15 33.80 -34.09 18.00
C ALA A 15 32.76 -35.21 18.25
N ALA A 16 32.99 -36.13 19.20
CA ALA A 16 32.16 -37.33 19.36
C ALA A 16 31.58 -37.56 20.77
N ALA A 17 31.60 -36.55 21.66
CA ALA A 17 31.15 -36.70 23.05
C ALA A 17 29.98 -35.79 23.49
N CYS A 18 29.16 -35.28 22.56
CA CYS A 18 27.93 -34.55 22.91
C CYS A 18 26.66 -35.06 22.23
N TYR A 19 26.72 -36.18 21.50
CA TYR A 19 25.53 -36.95 21.14
C TYR A 19 25.36 -38.06 22.18
N LEU A 20 24.58 -37.78 23.23
CA LEU A 20 23.80 -38.74 24.04
C LEU A 20 23.35 -38.05 25.34
N PHE A 21 22.41 -37.10 25.24
CA PHE A 21 21.38 -36.92 26.27
C PHE A 21 20.15 -36.29 25.59
N ALA A 22 19.23 -37.17 25.22
CA ALA A 22 17.85 -36.80 24.96
C ALA A 22 17.19 -36.40 26.28
N GLY A 23 16.35 -35.35 26.24
CA GLY A 23 15.25 -35.19 27.19
C GLY A 23 15.32 -33.95 28.09
N ALA A 24 15.05 -32.77 27.54
CA ALA A 24 14.35 -31.71 28.26
C ALA A 24 13.65 -30.77 27.27
N ARG A 25 12.32 -30.66 27.39
CA ARG A 25 11.46 -29.73 26.66
C ARG A 25 12.02 -28.31 26.71
N ALA A 26 12.56 -27.81 25.61
CA ALA A 26 12.66 -26.38 25.38
C ALA A 26 11.27 -25.91 24.92
N GLY A 27 10.50 -25.35 25.85
CA GLY A 27 9.35 -24.54 25.49
C GLY A 27 9.85 -23.38 24.64
N GLY A 28 9.62 -23.46 23.33
CA GLY A 28 9.82 -22.34 22.43
C GLY A 28 8.90 -21.22 22.88
N ALA A 29 9.45 -20.29 23.66
CA ALA A 29 8.82 -19.01 23.89
C ALA A 29 8.68 -18.36 22.53
N SER A 30 7.43 -18.28 22.06
CA SER A 30 7.05 -17.44 20.94
C SER A 30 7.59 -16.05 21.25
N VAL A 31 8.60 -15.62 20.50
CA VAL A 31 8.91 -14.19 20.39
C VAL A 31 7.72 -13.61 19.65
N GLN A 32 6.68 -13.26 20.40
CA GLN A 32 5.69 -12.29 19.96
C GLN A 32 6.50 -11.04 19.66
N SER A 33 6.71 -10.76 18.36
CA SER A 33 7.02 -9.41 17.95
C SER A 33 5.90 -8.56 18.55
N LYS A 34 6.27 -7.74 19.53
CA LYS A 34 5.44 -6.59 19.88
C LYS A 34 5.50 -5.72 18.65
N ASP A 35 4.58 -5.95 17.73
CA ASP A 35 4.22 -4.99 16.70
C ASP A 35 3.85 -3.72 17.45
N THR A 36 4.81 -2.80 17.54
CA THR A 36 4.50 -1.43 17.90
C THR A 36 3.49 -0.99 16.86
N ALA A 37 2.25 -0.77 17.32
CA ALA A 37 1.11 -0.32 16.53
C ALA A 37 1.31 1.13 16.04
N ALA A 38 2.39 1.35 15.29
CA ALA A 38 2.65 2.52 14.49
C ALA A 38 2.46 2.09 13.03
N GLY A 39 1.32 2.46 12.45
CA GLY A 39 1.18 2.52 10.99
C GLY A 39 0.26 1.51 10.30
N GLN A 40 -0.72 0.90 10.99
CA GLN A 40 -1.86 0.36 10.24
C GLN A 40 -2.77 1.53 9.83
N ALA A 41 -2.68 1.93 8.56
CA ALA A 41 -3.57 2.96 8.01
C ALA A 41 -5.03 2.49 8.16
N ARG A 42 -5.84 3.25 8.89
CA ARG A 42 -7.28 2.99 9.02
C ARG A 42 -7.90 2.94 7.62
N ALA A 43 -8.72 1.92 7.37
CA ALA A 43 -9.51 1.82 6.15
C ALA A 43 -10.36 3.09 5.93
N LEU A 44 -10.48 3.53 4.67
CA LEU A 44 -11.23 4.73 4.32
C LEU A 44 -12.72 4.62 4.70
N THR A 45 -13.30 5.71 5.19
CA THR A 45 -14.76 5.83 5.40
C THR A 45 -15.50 5.77 4.06
N ALA A 46 -16.83 5.66 4.09
CA ALA A 46 -17.63 5.77 2.87
C ALA A 46 -17.40 7.11 2.15
N GLN A 47 -17.36 8.21 2.91
CA GLN A 47 -17.11 9.55 2.39
C GLN A 47 -15.72 9.66 1.73
N GLU A 48 -14.68 9.21 2.42
CA GLU A 48 -13.31 9.22 1.90
C GLU A 48 -13.16 8.35 0.64
N ARG A 49 -13.87 7.21 0.56
CA ARG A 49 -13.88 6.37 -0.66
C ARG A 49 -14.56 7.07 -1.84
N ARG A 50 -15.64 7.82 -1.61
CA ARG A 50 -16.28 8.63 -2.66
C ARG A 50 -15.34 9.75 -3.13
N GLY A 51 -14.68 10.43 -2.19
CA GLY A 51 -13.64 11.42 -2.51
C GLY A 51 -12.46 10.85 -3.29
N LYS A 52 -12.01 9.63 -2.93
CA LYS A 52 -10.97 8.90 -3.67
C LYS A 52 -11.36 8.68 -5.13
N SER A 53 -12.62 8.37 -5.40
CA SER A 53 -13.14 8.21 -6.77
C SER A 53 -12.98 9.48 -7.59
N ILE A 54 -13.31 10.64 -7.00
CA ILE A 54 -13.15 11.94 -7.66
C ILE A 54 -11.66 12.23 -7.89
N TYR A 55 -10.83 12.05 -6.87
CA TYR A 55 -9.40 12.35 -6.97
C TYR A 55 -8.66 11.50 -8.02
N THR A 56 -8.92 10.19 -8.01
CA THR A 56 -8.16 9.22 -8.84
C THR A 56 -8.76 9.00 -10.22
N ARG A 57 -10.07 9.18 -10.37
CA ARG A 57 -10.79 8.87 -11.62
C ARG A 57 -11.62 10.02 -12.16
N GLY A 58 -11.72 11.14 -11.43
CA GLY A 58 -12.52 12.28 -11.86
C GLY A 58 -14.02 12.00 -11.97
N VAL A 59 -14.53 10.99 -11.25
CA VAL A 59 -15.95 10.59 -11.30
C VAL A 59 -16.58 10.64 -9.92
N SER A 60 -17.78 11.23 -9.85
CA SER A 60 -18.61 11.19 -8.65
C SER A 60 -19.08 9.76 -8.37
N ALA A 61 -18.95 9.33 -7.13
CA ALA A 61 -19.47 8.04 -6.68
C ALA A 61 -20.97 8.08 -6.34
N SER A 62 -21.56 9.27 -6.20
CA SER A 62 -23.02 9.47 -6.03
C SER A 62 -23.74 9.63 -7.37
N GLY A 63 -23.01 9.63 -8.50
CA GLY A 63 -23.57 9.74 -9.85
C GLY A 63 -23.73 11.18 -10.36
N GLY A 64 -23.21 12.16 -9.62
CA GLY A 64 -23.15 13.56 -10.05
C GLY A 64 -22.18 13.79 -11.21
N GLU A 65 -22.39 14.87 -11.96
CA GLU A 65 -21.43 15.30 -12.98
C GLU A 65 -20.24 16.01 -12.34
N VAL A 66 -19.04 15.61 -12.74
CA VAL A 66 -17.80 16.32 -12.43
C VAL A 66 -17.25 16.84 -13.76
N THR A 67 -17.17 18.16 -13.90
CA THR A 67 -16.67 18.82 -15.12
C THR A 67 -15.39 19.57 -14.78
N ALA A 68 -14.40 19.49 -15.66
CA ALA A 68 -13.16 20.26 -15.59
C ALA A 68 -13.09 21.23 -16.78
N THR A 69 -12.76 22.48 -16.53
CA THR A 69 -12.57 23.51 -17.55
C THR A 69 -11.07 23.80 -17.71
N ILE A 70 -10.56 23.69 -18.94
CA ILE A 70 -9.18 24.00 -19.31
C ILE A 70 -9.18 25.05 -20.40
N GLY A 71 -8.69 26.25 -20.08
CA GLY A 71 -8.88 27.41 -20.95
C GLY A 71 -10.37 27.66 -21.15
N GLU A 72 -10.85 27.51 -22.38
CA GLU A 72 -12.27 27.68 -22.74
C GLU A 72 -13.01 26.34 -22.96
N LEU A 73 -12.32 25.20 -22.81
CA LEU A 73 -12.89 23.89 -23.07
C LEU A 73 -13.36 23.21 -21.79
N ASP A 74 -14.62 22.79 -21.78
CA ASP A 74 -15.17 21.88 -20.77
C ASP A 74 -14.94 20.42 -21.17
N VAL A 75 -14.39 19.64 -20.24
CA VAL A 75 -14.19 18.20 -20.39
C VAL A 75 -14.77 17.45 -19.18
N PRO A 76 -15.15 16.17 -19.34
CA PRO A 76 -15.46 15.33 -18.20
C PRO A 76 -14.28 15.30 -17.21
N GLY A 77 -14.58 15.31 -15.91
CA GLY A 77 -13.58 15.23 -14.85
C GLY A 77 -12.69 13.99 -14.98
N SER A 78 -13.21 12.90 -15.55
CA SER A 78 -12.46 11.67 -15.83
C SER A 78 -11.32 11.83 -16.83
N THR A 79 -11.38 12.83 -17.71
CA THR A 79 -10.28 13.20 -18.60
C THR A 79 -9.14 13.89 -17.85
N MET A 80 -9.47 14.54 -16.72
CA MET A 80 -8.56 15.39 -15.94
C MET A 80 -8.67 15.05 -14.45
N ALA A 81 -8.40 13.81 -14.10
CA ALA A 81 -8.38 13.39 -12.70
C ALA A 81 -7.21 14.05 -11.94
N CYS A 82 -7.44 14.50 -10.71
CA CYS A 82 -6.45 15.23 -9.91
C CYS A 82 -5.14 14.45 -9.75
N ALA A 83 -5.22 13.13 -9.53
CA ALA A 83 -4.07 12.24 -9.37
C ALA A 83 -3.13 12.22 -10.59
N GLY A 84 -3.64 12.55 -11.79
CA GLY A 84 -2.85 12.60 -13.02
C GLY A 84 -1.78 13.69 -13.01
N CYS A 85 -1.97 14.76 -12.23
CA CYS A 85 -0.98 15.82 -12.06
C CYS A 85 -0.39 15.83 -10.64
N HIS A 86 -1.23 15.63 -9.63
CA HIS A 86 -0.82 15.70 -8.22
C HIS A 86 -0.24 14.37 -7.68
N GLY A 87 -0.19 13.33 -8.50
CA GLY A 87 0.30 11.99 -8.14
C GLY A 87 -0.71 11.20 -7.30
N ALA A 88 -0.56 9.88 -7.23
CA ALA A 88 -1.52 9.04 -6.48
C ALA A 88 -1.57 9.35 -4.97
N ARG A 89 -0.50 9.90 -4.40
CA ARG A 89 -0.37 10.26 -2.98
C ARG A 89 -0.43 11.76 -2.70
N GLY A 90 -0.73 12.57 -3.71
CA GLY A 90 -0.84 14.03 -3.55
C GLY A 90 0.47 14.79 -3.50
N GLU A 91 1.61 14.17 -3.78
CA GLU A 91 2.94 14.76 -3.60
C GLU A 91 3.29 15.82 -4.66
N GLY A 92 2.51 15.88 -5.75
CA GLY A 92 2.81 16.69 -6.92
C GLY A 92 3.76 15.98 -7.90
N MET A 93 3.69 16.38 -9.17
CA MET A 93 4.59 15.90 -10.22
C MET A 93 5.01 17.06 -11.10
N THR A 94 6.17 16.91 -11.76
CA THR A 94 6.66 17.84 -12.76
C THR A 94 6.69 17.15 -14.11
N GLU A 95 5.94 17.69 -15.06
CA GLU A 95 5.88 17.20 -16.44
C GLU A 95 5.93 18.38 -17.41
N GLY A 96 6.76 18.30 -18.46
CA GLY A 96 6.83 19.35 -19.49
C GLY A 96 7.16 20.75 -18.97
N GLY A 97 7.84 20.86 -17.82
CA GLY A 97 8.14 22.14 -17.15
C GLY A 97 7.00 22.71 -16.30
N ILE A 98 5.85 22.05 -16.24
CA ILE A 98 4.73 22.38 -15.35
C ILE A 98 4.89 21.56 -14.07
N THR A 99 4.84 22.22 -12.92
CA THR A 99 4.89 21.55 -11.61
C THR A 99 3.55 21.68 -10.92
N ALA A 100 2.87 20.55 -10.76
CA ALA A 100 1.71 20.46 -9.90
C ALA A 100 2.18 20.45 -8.44
N GLY A 101 1.59 21.29 -7.60
CA GLY A 101 1.97 21.40 -6.20
C GLY A 101 1.61 20.16 -5.38
N ASN A 102 2.25 20.03 -4.23
CA ASN A 102 1.86 19.09 -3.19
C ASN A 102 0.47 19.47 -2.66
N VAL A 103 -0.48 18.52 -2.68
CA VAL A 103 -1.86 18.66 -2.20
C VAL A 103 -2.14 17.77 -0.99
N THR A 104 -1.12 17.21 -0.34
CA THR A 104 -1.31 16.58 0.95
C THR A 104 -1.84 17.61 1.94
N TRP A 105 -2.77 17.21 2.79
CA TRP A 105 -3.38 18.15 3.73
C TRP A 105 -2.37 18.75 4.72
N SER A 106 -1.35 17.97 5.10
CA SER A 106 -0.24 18.43 5.95
C SER A 106 0.56 19.56 5.30
N ASP A 107 0.75 19.52 3.98
CA ASP A 107 1.42 20.59 3.24
C ASP A 107 0.48 21.78 3.01
N LEU A 108 -0.75 21.54 2.55
CA LEU A 108 -1.75 22.58 2.28
C LEU A 108 -2.05 23.45 3.52
N THR A 109 -2.08 22.85 4.72
CA THR A 109 -2.42 23.54 5.96
C THR A 109 -1.21 24.02 6.78
N LYS A 110 0.00 23.95 6.21
CA LYS A 110 1.23 24.30 6.91
C LYS A 110 1.19 25.75 7.44
N PRO A 111 1.39 26.00 8.74
CA PRO A 111 1.22 27.33 9.33
C PRO A 111 2.12 28.44 8.73
N ALA A 112 3.29 28.06 8.20
CA ALA A 112 4.20 28.98 7.54
C ALA A 112 3.67 29.51 6.19
N GLY A 113 2.59 28.93 5.67
CA GLY A 113 2.08 29.19 4.32
C GLY A 113 3.02 28.67 3.25
N HIS A 114 2.88 29.24 2.05
CA HIS A 114 3.57 28.79 0.85
C HIS A 114 4.19 29.98 0.11
N ALA A 115 5.38 29.75 -0.43
CA ALA A 115 6.04 30.66 -1.35
C ALA A 115 6.29 29.92 -2.67
N HIS A 116 5.73 30.45 -3.75
CA HIS A 116 5.78 29.90 -5.09
C HIS A 116 6.46 30.91 -6.01
N SER A 117 7.42 30.45 -6.82
CA SER A 117 8.31 31.32 -7.60
C SER A 117 8.78 32.55 -6.80
N THR A 118 9.35 33.57 -7.43
CA THR A 118 9.90 34.71 -6.69
C THR A 118 8.85 35.70 -6.17
N VAL A 119 7.57 35.58 -6.59
CA VAL A 119 6.57 36.63 -6.39
C VAL A 119 5.30 36.17 -5.67
N ARG A 120 4.88 34.91 -5.81
CA ARG A 120 3.58 34.47 -5.25
C ARG A 120 3.75 33.89 -3.85
N ARG A 121 3.05 34.47 -2.87
CA ARG A 121 2.96 33.92 -1.50
C ARG A 121 1.53 33.92 -1.02
N HIS A 122 1.19 32.92 -0.22
CA HIS A 122 -0.10 32.86 0.44
C HIS A 122 0.00 32.13 1.78
N GLY A 123 -0.99 32.36 2.66
CA GLY A 123 -1.13 31.65 3.94
C GLY A 123 -1.59 30.19 3.75
N PRO A 124 -1.76 29.43 4.84
CA PRO A 124 -2.28 28.07 4.76
C PRO A 124 -3.67 28.02 4.13
N PHE A 125 -3.95 26.91 3.45
CA PHE A 125 -5.31 26.57 3.05
C PHE A 125 -6.14 26.11 4.26
N ASP A 126 -7.45 26.27 4.10
CA ASP A 126 -8.50 25.60 4.85
C ASP A 126 -9.46 24.93 3.86
N GLU A 127 -10.52 24.29 4.33
CA GLU A 127 -11.47 23.59 3.44
C GLU A 127 -12.13 24.54 2.43
N LYS A 128 -12.43 25.77 2.84
CA LYS A 128 -13.15 26.76 2.02
C LYS A 128 -12.24 27.30 0.93
N THR A 129 -11.03 27.71 1.30
CA THR A 129 -10.02 28.23 0.37
C THR A 129 -9.51 27.13 -0.56
N PHE A 130 -9.42 25.88 -0.10
CA PHE A 130 -9.14 24.73 -0.96
C PHE A 130 -10.26 24.51 -1.99
N ALA A 131 -11.51 24.45 -1.56
CA ALA A 131 -12.64 24.32 -2.48
C ALA A 131 -12.69 25.47 -3.50
N ARG A 132 -12.49 26.71 -3.04
CA ARG A 132 -12.39 27.90 -3.89
C ARG A 132 -11.26 27.78 -4.90
N SER A 133 -10.10 27.26 -4.50
CA SER A 133 -8.96 27.10 -5.39
C SER A 133 -9.23 26.17 -6.58
N MET A 134 -10.00 25.11 -6.36
CA MET A 134 -10.40 24.19 -7.42
C MET A 134 -11.48 24.79 -8.33
N ALA A 135 -12.44 25.53 -7.76
CA ALA A 135 -13.56 26.10 -8.51
C ALA A 135 -13.18 27.36 -9.30
N GLU A 136 -12.47 28.28 -8.66
CA GLU A 136 -12.17 29.63 -9.18
C GLU A 136 -10.72 29.77 -9.63
N GLY A 137 -9.82 28.92 -9.13
CA GLY A 137 -8.43 28.99 -9.54
C GLY A 137 -7.58 30.00 -8.84
N VAL A 138 -7.92 30.30 -7.60
CA VAL A 138 -7.21 31.27 -6.77
C VAL A 138 -6.72 30.63 -5.48
N ASP A 139 -5.55 31.06 -5.02
CA ASP A 139 -5.00 30.62 -3.74
C ASP A 139 -5.69 31.36 -2.54
N PRO A 140 -5.31 31.08 -1.29
CA PRO A 140 -5.90 31.73 -0.11
C PRO A 140 -5.71 33.25 -0.10
N ALA A 141 -4.63 33.76 -0.68
CA ALA A 141 -4.35 35.19 -0.79
C ALA A 141 -5.00 35.84 -2.03
N GLY A 142 -5.68 35.05 -2.87
CA GLY A 142 -6.37 35.52 -4.07
C GLY A 142 -5.48 35.61 -5.30
N ASN A 143 -4.26 35.05 -5.28
CA ASN A 143 -3.44 34.99 -6.48
C ASN A 143 -3.92 33.85 -7.40
N ASP A 144 -3.84 34.06 -8.70
CA ASP A 144 -4.19 33.03 -9.67
C ASP A 144 -3.26 31.80 -9.56
N LEU A 145 -3.86 30.62 -9.73
CA LEU A 145 -3.16 29.37 -9.97
C LEU A 145 -2.72 29.32 -11.45
N LEU A 146 -1.72 28.47 -11.74
CA LEU A 146 -1.29 28.25 -13.13
C LEU A 146 -2.49 27.86 -13.99
N ILE A 147 -2.55 28.40 -15.22
CA ILE A 147 -3.61 28.13 -16.20
C ILE A 147 -3.75 26.64 -16.54
N ALA A 148 -2.67 25.88 -16.36
CA ALA A 148 -2.65 24.43 -16.53
C ALA A 148 -3.49 23.67 -15.48
N MET A 149 -3.78 24.28 -14.32
CA MET A 149 -4.64 23.67 -13.32
C MET A 149 -6.11 23.89 -13.70
N PRO A 150 -6.88 22.82 -14.00
CA PRO A 150 -8.27 22.97 -14.43
C PRO A 150 -9.16 23.60 -13.36
N ARG A 151 -10.31 24.15 -13.79
CA ARG A 151 -11.38 24.61 -12.89
C ARG A 151 -12.48 23.57 -12.83
N TYR A 152 -12.81 23.12 -11.62
CA TYR A 152 -13.74 22.03 -11.43
C TYR A 152 -15.12 22.53 -11.00
N ARG A 153 -16.15 22.02 -11.67
CA ARG A 153 -17.54 22.15 -11.26
C ARG A 153 -18.05 20.79 -10.80
N MET A 154 -18.54 20.73 -9.58
CA MET A 154 -19.06 19.53 -8.93
C MET A 154 -20.10 19.91 -7.88
N SER A 155 -20.89 18.95 -7.41
CA SER A 155 -21.88 19.21 -6.36
C SER A 155 -21.20 19.56 -5.02
N PRO A 156 -21.86 20.28 -4.10
CA PRO A 156 -21.31 20.53 -2.77
C PRO A 156 -20.99 19.24 -1.99
N GLU A 157 -21.74 18.16 -2.22
CA GLU A 157 -21.47 16.84 -1.65
C GLU A 157 -20.15 16.28 -2.18
N ASP A 158 -19.92 16.35 -3.49
CA ASP A 158 -18.68 15.89 -4.12
C ASP A 158 -17.47 16.70 -3.65
N VAL A 159 -17.61 18.01 -3.46
CA VAL A 159 -16.55 18.85 -2.87
C VAL A 159 -16.22 18.36 -1.45
N ALA A 160 -17.24 18.11 -0.63
CA ALA A 160 -17.04 17.63 0.74
C ALA A 160 -16.39 16.24 0.77
N ASP A 161 -16.80 15.35 -0.12
CA ASP A 161 -16.20 14.02 -0.30
C ASP A 161 -14.72 14.13 -0.70
N LEU A 162 -14.40 14.97 -1.70
CA LEU A 162 -13.04 15.20 -2.16
C LEU A 162 -12.16 15.79 -1.04
N VAL A 163 -12.64 16.80 -0.31
CA VAL A 163 -11.92 17.38 0.85
C VAL A 163 -11.66 16.30 1.91
N ALA A 164 -12.64 15.45 2.21
CA ALA A 164 -12.46 14.34 3.16
C ALA A 164 -11.35 13.40 2.70
N TYR A 165 -11.24 13.11 1.40
CA TYR A 165 -10.17 12.27 0.87
C TYR A 165 -8.80 12.96 0.83
N ILE A 166 -8.73 14.24 0.49
CA ILE A 166 -7.47 15.02 0.48
C ILE A 166 -6.82 15.03 1.87
N LYS A 167 -7.62 15.06 2.94
CA LYS A 167 -7.15 14.88 4.33
C LYS A 167 -6.55 13.50 4.63
N ARG A 168 -6.72 12.53 3.74
CA ARG A 168 -6.23 11.15 3.86
C ARG A 168 -5.19 10.77 2.81
N VAL A 169 -5.11 11.48 1.68
CA VAL A 169 -4.35 11.08 0.48
C VAL A 169 -2.91 10.66 0.77
N GLU A 170 -2.21 11.35 1.67
CA GLU A 170 -0.83 11.05 2.07
C GLU A 170 -0.64 9.73 2.82
N THR A 171 -1.70 9.23 3.45
CA THR A 171 -1.67 8.03 4.32
C THR A 171 -2.62 6.94 3.86
N ASP A 172 -3.32 7.14 2.74
CA ASP A 172 -4.09 6.13 2.05
C ASP A 172 -3.13 5.24 1.24
N ARG A 173 -2.57 4.24 1.94
CA ARG A 173 -1.63 3.28 1.36
C ARG A 173 -2.35 2.06 0.83
N ASP A 174 -1.75 1.41 -0.15
CA ASP A 174 -2.23 0.13 -0.63
C ASP A 174 -2.24 -0.89 0.52
N PRO A 175 -3.35 -1.64 0.70
CA PRO A 175 -3.44 -2.71 1.68
C PRO A 175 -2.24 -3.64 1.61
N GLY A 176 -1.70 -4.00 2.77
CA GLY A 176 -0.59 -4.94 2.88
C GLY A 176 0.77 -4.35 2.61
N ILE A 177 0.90 -3.07 2.27
CA ILE A 177 2.19 -2.38 2.15
C ILE A 177 2.37 -1.40 3.31
N THR A 178 3.38 -1.63 4.13
CA THR A 178 3.84 -0.71 5.18
C THR A 178 5.19 -0.10 4.79
N ASP A 179 5.84 0.63 5.71
CA ASP A 179 7.20 1.14 5.48
C ASP A 179 8.25 0.01 5.42
N ASP A 180 7.94 -1.14 6.01
CA ASP A 180 8.87 -2.24 6.24
C ASP A 180 8.36 -3.63 5.81
N THR A 181 7.10 -3.75 5.38
CA THR A 181 6.48 -5.03 5.04
C THR A 181 5.62 -4.96 3.76
N ILE A 182 5.61 -6.05 3.00
CA ILE A 182 4.65 -6.36 1.93
C ILE A 182 3.98 -7.69 2.28
N ARG A 183 2.68 -7.69 2.54
CA ARG A 183 1.91 -8.91 2.79
C ARG A 183 1.41 -9.49 1.48
N VAL A 184 1.67 -10.77 1.25
CA VAL A 184 1.13 -11.53 0.13
C VAL A 184 0.32 -12.70 0.65
N GLY A 185 -0.76 -13.04 -0.03
CA GLY A 185 -1.67 -14.11 0.37
C GLY A 185 -1.62 -15.30 -0.59
N THR A 186 -1.97 -16.49 -0.12
CA THR A 186 -2.21 -17.64 -0.99
C THR A 186 -3.28 -18.56 -0.40
N THR A 187 -3.98 -19.30 -1.25
CA THR A 187 -4.91 -20.36 -0.83
C THR A 187 -4.33 -21.71 -1.19
N LEU A 188 -4.14 -22.57 -0.19
CA LEU A 188 -3.54 -23.89 -0.35
C LEU A 188 -4.39 -24.98 0.30
N PRO A 189 -4.43 -26.20 -0.28
CA PRO A 189 -5.04 -27.35 0.39
C PRO A 189 -4.24 -27.69 1.65
N THR A 190 -4.87 -27.60 2.82
CA THR A 190 -4.27 -28.03 4.10
C THR A 190 -4.81 -29.37 4.59
N ARG A 191 -5.80 -29.93 3.89
CA ARG A 191 -6.47 -31.19 4.20
C ARG A 191 -6.81 -31.97 2.94
N GLY A 192 -7.15 -33.24 3.11
CA GLY A 192 -7.54 -34.14 2.02
C GLY A 192 -6.35 -34.62 1.17
N PRO A 193 -6.63 -35.23 0.01
CA PRO A 193 -5.60 -35.90 -0.81
C PRO A 193 -4.47 -34.99 -1.30
N LEU A 194 -4.71 -33.67 -1.38
CA LEU A 194 -3.74 -32.68 -1.85
C LEU A 194 -2.99 -31.96 -0.73
N ALA A 195 -3.17 -32.35 0.54
CA ALA A 195 -2.55 -31.67 1.68
C ALA A 195 -1.01 -31.67 1.63
N GLU A 196 -0.40 -32.77 1.17
CA GLU A 196 1.05 -32.87 1.03
C GLU A 196 1.58 -31.91 -0.04
N ALA A 197 0.90 -31.84 -1.19
CA ALA A 197 1.22 -30.89 -2.25
C ALA A 197 1.09 -29.43 -1.77
N GLY A 198 0.02 -29.11 -1.01
CA GLY A 198 -0.16 -27.79 -0.41
C GLY A 198 0.93 -27.44 0.61
N ALA A 199 1.39 -28.41 1.41
CA ALA A 199 2.51 -28.21 2.33
C ALA A 199 3.82 -27.94 1.57
N ALA A 200 4.11 -28.73 0.54
CA ALA A 200 5.29 -28.52 -0.30
C ALA A 200 5.29 -27.14 -0.99
N MET A 201 4.14 -26.71 -1.54
CA MET A 201 3.99 -25.38 -2.14
C MET A 201 4.21 -24.26 -1.12
N ARG A 202 3.64 -24.39 0.08
CA ARG A 202 3.86 -23.43 1.18
C ARG A 202 5.36 -23.31 1.48
N ASP A 203 6.04 -24.44 1.65
CA ASP A 203 7.44 -24.46 2.05
C ASP A 203 8.34 -23.86 0.96
N VAL A 204 8.03 -24.10 -0.33
CA VAL A 204 8.72 -23.44 -1.47
C VAL A 204 8.50 -21.92 -1.46
N LEU A 205 7.26 -21.46 -1.29
CA LEU A 205 6.94 -20.03 -1.26
C LEU A 205 7.62 -19.34 -0.06
N MET A 206 7.59 -19.96 1.12
CA MET A 206 8.27 -19.46 2.31
C MET A 206 9.78 -19.36 2.09
N ALA A 207 10.42 -20.42 1.60
CA ALA A 207 11.87 -20.43 1.33
C ALA A 207 12.27 -19.35 0.32
N TYR A 208 11.45 -19.15 -0.73
CA TYR A 208 11.70 -18.10 -1.72
C TYR A 208 11.60 -16.69 -1.10
N PHE A 209 10.55 -16.42 -0.33
CA PHE A 209 10.40 -15.10 0.31
C PHE A 209 11.44 -14.87 1.41
N ASP A 210 11.86 -15.90 2.14
CA ASP A 210 12.96 -15.83 3.10
C ASP A 210 14.28 -15.47 2.41
N ASP A 211 14.58 -16.06 1.25
CA ASP A 211 15.75 -15.70 0.43
C ASP A 211 15.68 -14.24 -0.07
N VAL A 212 14.53 -13.79 -0.54
CA VAL A 212 14.31 -12.37 -0.92
C VAL A 212 14.52 -11.44 0.30
N ASN A 213 13.94 -11.79 1.44
CA ASN A 213 14.05 -11.02 2.68
C ASN A 213 15.49 -10.96 3.20
N SER A 214 16.26 -12.05 3.07
CA SER A 214 17.66 -12.11 3.45
C SER A 214 18.55 -11.15 2.64
N ARG A 215 18.11 -10.78 1.45
CA ARG A 215 18.78 -9.83 0.54
C ARG A 215 18.26 -8.39 0.67
N GLY A 216 17.52 -8.09 1.73
CA GLY A 216 16.98 -6.75 2.00
C GLY A 216 15.55 -6.53 1.51
N GLY A 217 14.88 -7.57 1.02
CA GLY A 217 13.49 -7.50 0.59
C GLY A 217 13.28 -6.67 -0.68
N ILE A 218 12.07 -6.12 -0.84
CA ILE A 218 11.71 -5.26 -1.98
C ILE A 218 11.60 -3.81 -1.50
N TYR A 219 12.47 -2.92 -1.99
CA TYR A 219 12.54 -1.53 -1.52
C TYR A 219 12.62 -1.42 0.01
N ASN A 220 13.49 -2.23 0.63
CA ASN A 220 13.66 -2.34 2.10
C ASN A 220 12.43 -2.86 2.86
N ARG A 221 11.48 -3.52 2.17
CA ARG A 221 10.31 -4.15 2.79
C ARG A 221 10.42 -5.67 2.76
N LYS A 222 10.16 -6.30 3.90
CA LYS A 222 10.08 -7.76 4.02
C LYS A 222 8.77 -8.28 3.47
N ILE A 223 8.80 -9.39 2.75
CA ILE A 223 7.62 -10.08 2.26
C ILE A 223 7.11 -11.02 3.35
N GLU A 224 5.84 -10.91 3.72
CA GLU A 224 5.15 -11.81 4.64
C GLU A 224 4.08 -12.61 3.90
N LEU A 225 4.18 -13.95 3.95
CA LEU A 225 3.20 -14.84 3.36
C LEU A 225 2.06 -15.15 4.34
N ARG A 226 0.82 -14.92 3.90
CA ARG A 226 -0.41 -15.33 4.59
C ARG A 226 -1.06 -16.47 3.82
N VAL A 227 -1.27 -17.60 4.49
CA VAL A 227 -1.89 -18.78 3.88
C VAL A 227 -3.31 -18.94 4.42
N ALA A 228 -4.28 -18.97 3.52
CA ALA A 228 -5.63 -19.41 3.83
C ALA A 228 -5.85 -20.85 3.34
N GLU A 229 -6.68 -21.59 4.05
CA GLU A 229 -7.15 -22.90 3.60
C GLU A 229 -7.99 -22.76 2.32
N MET A 230 -7.69 -23.59 1.33
CA MET A 230 -8.51 -23.75 0.13
C MET A 230 -9.89 -24.32 0.49
N GLY A 231 -10.94 -23.73 -0.05
CA GLY A 231 -12.31 -24.21 0.20
C GLY A 231 -12.61 -25.50 -0.56
N ASP A 232 -13.68 -26.19 -0.14
CA ASP A 232 -14.10 -27.46 -0.75
C ASP A 232 -14.59 -27.30 -2.20
N ASN A 233 -14.80 -26.07 -2.67
CA ASN A 233 -15.17 -25.72 -4.04
C ASN A 233 -14.65 -24.32 -4.41
N ALA A 234 -14.78 -23.96 -5.70
CA ALA A 234 -14.31 -22.68 -6.24
C ALA A 234 -14.87 -21.46 -5.48
N SER A 235 -16.16 -21.45 -5.16
CA SER A 235 -16.82 -20.34 -4.46
C SER A 235 -16.29 -20.18 -3.03
N ALA A 236 -16.11 -21.30 -2.32
CA ALA A 236 -15.52 -21.31 -0.98
C ALA A 236 -14.06 -20.83 -1.02
N THR A 237 -13.26 -21.28 -1.98
CA THR A 237 -11.88 -20.79 -2.17
C THR A 237 -11.84 -19.30 -2.47
N ALA A 238 -12.71 -18.80 -3.35
CA ALA A 238 -12.81 -17.37 -3.63
C ALA A 238 -13.21 -16.56 -2.38
N ALA A 239 -14.10 -17.09 -1.52
CA ALA A 239 -14.44 -16.44 -0.25
C ALA A 239 -13.27 -16.41 0.73
N ARG A 240 -12.44 -17.46 0.77
CA ARG A 240 -11.21 -17.51 1.59
C ARG A 240 -10.16 -16.52 1.07
N ALA A 241 -9.97 -16.47 -0.24
CA ALA A 241 -9.10 -15.50 -0.91
C ALA A 241 -9.54 -14.05 -0.66
N ARG A 242 -10.84 -13.73 -0.77
CA ARG A 242 -11.39 -12.42 -0.38
C ARG A 242 -11.09 -12.08 1.07
N GLY A 243 -11.16 -13.08 1.97
CA GLY A 243 -10.78 -12.92 3.36
C GLY A 243 -9.33 -12.47 3.58
N LEU A 244 -8.39 -12.94 2.76
CA LEU A 244 -7.00 -12.48 2.80
C LEU A 244 -6.90 -10.99 2.41
N VAL A 245 -7.65 -10.56 1.41
CA VAL A 245 -7.65 -9.16 0.96
C VAL A 245 -8.34 -8.25 1.99
N GLU A 246 -9.52 -8.64 2.45
CA GLU A 246 -10.37 -7.79 3.29
C GLU A 246 -9.94 -7.76 4.76
N ARG A 247 -9.51 -8.90 5.33
CA ARG A 247 -9.19 -9.01 6.76
C ARG A 247 -7.69 -9.02 7.03
N GLU A 248 -6.94 -9.85 6.31
CA GLU A 248 -5.48 -9.92 6.46
C GLU A 248 -4.77 -8.77 5.73
N GLN A 249 -5.51 -8.00 4.92
CA GLN A 249 -5.01 -6.86 4.16
C GLN A 249 -3.75 -7.25 3.39
N VAL A 250 -3.81 -8.32 2.59
CA VAL A 250 -2.71 -8.69 1.68
C VAL A 250 -2.72 -7.77 0.46
N PHE A 251 -1.54 -7.41 -0.02
CA PHE A 251 -1.35 -6.61 -1.22
C PHE A 251 -1.67 -7.40 -2.49
N ALA A 252 -1.26 -8.67 -2.52
CA ALA A 252 -1.44 -9.54 -3.68
C ALA A 252 -1.71 -10.99 -3.27
N LEU A 253 -2.37 -11.74 -4.13
CA LEU A 253 -2.48 -13.20 -4.03
C LEU A 253 -1.43 -13.83 -4.95
N VAL A 254 -0.66 -14.80 -4.44
CA VAL A 254 0.46 -15.44 -5.12
C VAL A 254 0.33 -16.96 -5.08
N GLY A 255 0.66 -17.64 -6.18
CA GLY A 255 0.74 -19.11 -6.23
C GLY A 255 -0.53 -19.85 -5.79
N GLY A 256 -1.71 -19.22 -5.91
CA GLY A 256 -2.97 -19.80 -5.45
C GLY A 256 -3.43 -20.92 -6.37
N LEU A 257 -3.76 -22.07 -5.78
CA LEU A 257 -4.56 -23.09 -6.45
C LEU A 257 -6.03 -22.64 -6.43
N SER A 258 -6.51 -22.13 -7.55
CA SER A 258 -7.94 -21.99 -7.78
C SER A 258 -8.49 -23.33 -8.26
N ALA A 259 -9.21 -24.05 -7.40
CA ALA A 259 -10.00 -25.19 -7.85
C ALA A 259 -10.99 -24.73 -8.94
N GLY A 260 -10.64 -24.94 -10.21
CA GLY A 260 -11.47 -24.66 -11.38
C GLY A 260 -11.30 -23.30 -12.08
N ALA A 261 -10.21 -22.55 -11.91
CA ALA A 261 -9.94 -21.39 -12.79
C ALA A 261 -9.10 -21.74 -14.04
N ASP A 262 -8.63 -22.99 -14.15
CA ASP A 262 -7.89 -23.49 -15.30
C ASP A 262 -8.78 -24.28 -16.28
N ALA A 263 -10.10 -24.09 -16.22
CA ALA A 263 -11.00 -24.56 -17.27
C ALA A 263 -10.93 -23.57 -18.44
N GLU A 264 -9.96 -23.78 -19.34
CA GLU A 264 -10.05 -23.30 -20.74
C GLU A 264 -11.25 -23.94 -21.46
#